data_AF-A0AAP2BIJ9-F1
#
_entry.id   AF-A0AAP2BIJ9-F1
#
_cell.length_a   1.000
_cell.length_b   1.000
_cell.length_c   1.000
_cell.angle_alpha   90.00
_cell.angle_beta   90.00
_cell.angle_gamma   90.00
#
_symmetry.space_group_name_H-M   'P 1'
#
loop_
_entity.id
_entity.type
_entity.pdbx_description
1 polymer ?
#
loop_
_entity_poly.entity_id
_entity_poly.type
_entity_poly.pdbx_seq_one_letter_code
_entity_poly.pdbx_strand_id
1 'polypeptide(L)'
;MMDSESFRETILALDERAAQRAQVVSDGTAALKRLVAVAQGDSGQSQVIASFLLSLYNSYRFKFNLVELRCLDFDLFDDCISVLKMDYQPEVDVHERIENGSAIWESLATQWKNNETENDR
;
A
#
# COMPACT_ATOMS: atom_id res chain seq x y z
N MET A 1 3.44 -36.77 6.85
CA MET A 1 1.97 -36.77 6.82
C MET A 1 1.53 -35.89 7.98
N MET A 2 0.81 -34.78 7.75
CA MET A 2 0.28 -33.97 8.86
C MET A 2 -0.67 -34.84 9.68
N ASP A 3 -0.59 -34.78 11.01
CA ASP A 3 -1.54 -35.48 11.88
C ASP A 3 -2.91 -34.79 11.87
N SER A 4 -3.93 -35.49 12.38
CA SER A 4 -5.33 -35.02 12.34
C SER A 4 -5.58 -33.76 13.16
N GLU A 5 -4.74 -33.48 14.16
CA GLU A 5 -4.86 -32.33 15.05
C GLU A 5 -4.28 -31.09 14.37
N SER A 6 -3.05 -31.21 13.84
CA SER A 6 -2.38 -30.21 13.02
C SER A 6 -3.19 -29.82 11.78
N PHE A 7 -3.88 -30.77 11.15
CA PHE A 7 -4.77 -30.46 10.03
C PHE A 7 -5.98 -29.61 10.46
N ARG A 8 -6.60 -29.91 11.61
CA ARG A 8 -7.74 -29.13 12.14
C ARG A 8 -7.32 -27.72 12.53
N GLU A 9 -6.20 -27.57 13.23
CA GLU A 9 -5.67 -26.25 13.59
C GLU A 9 -5.40 -25.39 12.35
N THR A 10 -4.82 -25.98 11.31
CA THR A 10 -4.56 -25.28 10.05
C THR A 10 -5.86 -24.78 9.41
N ILE A 11 -6.91 -25.62 9.38
CA ILE A 11 -8.22 -25.23 8.82
C ILE A 11 -8.85 -24.09 9.64
N LEU A 12 -8.81 -24.17 10.97
CA LEU A 12 -9.34 -23.12 11.85
C LEU A 12 -8.61 -21.78 11.64
N ALA A 13 -7.28 -21.80 11.55
CA ALA A 13 -6.48 -20.60 11.32
C ALA A 13 -6.78 -19.95 9.95
N LEU A 14 -7.07 -20.76 8.93
CA LEU A 14 -7.49 -20.27 7.61
C LEU A 14 -8.89 -19.63 7.66
N ASP A 15 -9.83 -20.26 8.36
CA ASP A 15 -11.19 -19.74 8.53
C ASP A 15 -11.21 -18.42 9.32
N GLU A 16 -10.42 -18.32 10.38
CA GLU A 16 -10.25 -17.08 11.15
C GLU A 16 -9.68 -15.95 10.29
N ARG A 17 -8.67 -16.26 9.47
CA ARG A 17 -8.06 -15.28 8.55
C ARG A 17 -9.05 -14.85 7.47
N ALA A 18 -9.87 -15.75 6.96
CA ALA A 18 -10.93 -15.44 6.01
C ALA A 18 -12.01 -14.54 6.64
N ALA A 19 -12.40 -14.80 7.90
CA ALA A 19 -13.34 -13.97 8.64
C ALA A 19 -12.82 -12.54 8.86
N GLN A 20 -11.51 -12.40 9.13
CA GLN A 20 -10.87 -11.09 9.30
C GLN A 20 -10.65 -10.35 7.97
N ARG A 21 -10.70 -11.04 6.83
CA ARG A 21 -10.34 -10.46 5.53
C ARG A 21 -11.19 -9.26 5.16
N ALA A 22 -12.51 -9.34 5.37
CA ALA A 22 -13.43 -8.24 5.06
C ALA A 22 -13.07 -6.96 5.82
N GLN A 23 -12.71 -7.09 7.10
CA GLN A 23 -12.28 -5.95 7.92
C GLN A 23 -10.94 -5.39 7.43
N VAL A 24 -9.95 -6.25 7.16
CA VAL A 24 -8.65 -5.85 6.62
C VAL A 24 -8.79 -5.09 5.30
N VAL A 25 -9.69 -5.53 4.41
CA VAL A 25 -9.99 -4.84 3.14
C VAL A 25 -10.63 -3.48 3.39
N SER A 26 -11.60 -3.41 4.31
CA SER A 26 -12.26 -2.16 4.67
C SER A 26 -11.26 -1.13 5.22
N ASP A 27 -10.45 -1.54 6.19
CA ASP A 27 -9.46 -0.68 6.85
C ASP A 27 -8.37 -0.22 5.88
N GLY A 28 -7.83 -1.14 5.09
CA GLY A 28 -6.82 -0.83 4.07
C GLY A 28 -7.36 0.08 2.97
N THR A 29 -8.61 -0.09 2.56
CA THR A 29 -9.23 0.80 1.55
C THR A 29 -9.45 2.20 2.11
N ALA A 30 -9.83 2.32 3.38
CA ALA A 30 -9.96 3.60 4.05
C ALA A 30 -8.60 4.30 4.22
N ALA A 31 -7.56 3.57 4.62
CA ALA A 31 -6.18 4.06 4.69
C ALA A 31 -5.66 4.50 3.33
N LEU A 32 -5.89 3.71 2.28
CA LEU A 32 -5.49 4.03 0.91
C LEU A 32 -6.07 5.38 0.46
N LYS A 33 -7.35 5.64 0.75
CA LYS A 33 -8.00 6.93 0.42
C LYS A 33 -7.32 8.12 1.11
N ARG A 34 -6.92 7.97 2.38
CA ARG A 34 -6.18 9.01 3.11
C ARG A 34 -4.79 9.23 2.50
N LEU A 35 -4.05 8.17 2.24
CA LEU A 35 -2.73 8.25 1.61
C LEU A 35 -2.78 8.91 0.23
N VAL A 36 -3.77 8.57 -0.59
CA VAL A 36 -3.96 9.20 -1.91
C VAL A 36 -4.20 10.70 -1.80
N ALA A 37 -4.96 11.15 -0.78
CA ALA A 37 -5.14 12.58 -0.54
C ALA A 37 -3.83 13.28 -0.16
N VAL A 38 -3.01 12.65 0.69
CA VAL A 38 -1.73 13.22 1.13
C VAL A 38 -0.67 13.21 0.01
N ALA A 39 -0.64 12.17 -0.82
CA ALA A 39 0.29 12.03 -1.94
C ALA A 39 0.15 13.13 -3.00
N GLN A 40 -1.05 13.72 -3.13
CA GLN A 40 -1.34 14.81 -4.05
C GLN A 40 -0.94 16.19 -3.50
N GLY A 41 -0.43 16.26 -2.26
CA GLY A 41 0.16 17.47 -1.69
C GLY A 41 1.57 17.77 -2.22
N ASP A 42 2.26 18.68 -1.54
CA ASP A 42 3.57 19.22 -1.92
C ASP A 42 4.62 19.13 -0.80
N SER A 43 4.36 18.30 0.22
CA SER A 43 5.28 18.10 1.34
C SER A 43 6.29 16.98 1.10
N GLY A 44 7.35 16.92 1.93
CA GLY A 44 8.27 15.77 1.94
C GLY A 44 7.56 14.44 2.25
N GLN A 45 6.53 14.47 3.12
CA GLN A 45 5.72 13.28 3.39
C GLN A 45 4.86 12.88 2.18
N SER A 46 4.34 13.87 1.43
CA SER A 46 3.60 13.64 0.18
C SER A 46 4.46 12.90 -0.83
N GLN A 47 5.74 13.27 -0.96
CA GLN A 47 6.71 12.55 -1.79
C GLN A 47 6.86 11.09 -1.39
N VAL A 48 7.13 10.84 -0.10
CA VAL A 48 7.33 9.48 0.42
C VAL A 48 6.09 8.62 0.16
N ILE A 49 4.89 9.15 0.43
CA ILE A 49 3.64 8.42 0.21
C ILE A 49 3.40 8.19 -1.30
N ALA A 50 3.65 9.18 -2.16
CA ALA A 50 3.52 9.00 -3.59
C ALA A 50 4.45 7.91 -4.13
N SER A 51 5.72 7.91 -3.72
CA SER A 51 6.69 6.85 -4.09
C SER A 51 6.25 5.48 -3.57
N PHE A 52 5.71 5.40 -2.35
CA PHE A 52 5.14 4.16 -1.81
C PHE A 52 3.98 3.65 -2.68
N LEU A 53 2.97 4.48 -2.96
CA LEU A 53 1.80 4.12 -3.78
C LEU A 53 2.18 3.73 -5.22
N LEU A 54 3.14 4.44 -5.82
CA LEU A 54 3.65 4.13 -7.15
C LEU A 54 4.38 2.78 -7.18
N SER A 55 5.10 2.43 -6.11
CA SER A 55 5.79 1.13 -6.01
C SER A 55 4.82 -0.05 -5.89
N LEU A 56 3.68 0.13 -5.23
CA LEU A 56 2.60 -0.88 -5.20
C LEU A 56 1.96 -1.06 -6.58
N TYR A 57 1.83 0.03 -7.34
CA TYR A 57 1.27 -0.01 -8.69
C TYR A 57 2.20 -0.68 -9.71
N ASN A 58 3.48 -0.34 -9.69
CA ASN A 58 4.47 -0.97 -10.57
C ASN A 58 5.88 -0.89 -9.98
N SER A 59 6.26 -1.93 -9.22
CA SER A 59 7.56 -2.02 -8.57
C SER A 59 8.75 -2.19 -9.52
N TYR A 60 8.52 -2.56 -10.79
CA TYR A 60 9.58 -2.59 -11.79
C TYR A 60 9.94 -1.18 -12.26
N ARG A 61 8.93 -0.31 -12.39
CA ARG A 61 9.08 1.09 -12.82
C ARG A 61 9.45 2.02 -11.66
N PHE A 62 8.89 1.79 -10.47
CA PHE A 62 9.04 2.67 -9.32
C PHE A 62 9.59 1.88 -8.13
N LYS A 63 10.84 2.15 -7.77
CA LYS A 63 11.45 1.57 -6.58
C LYS A 63 11.12 2.43 -5.36
N PHE A 64 10.92 1.77 -4.23
CA PHE A 64 10.70 2.46 -2.96
C PHE A 64 11.72 2.00 -1.92
N ASN A 65 12.38 2.96 -1.28
CA ASN A 65 13.29 2.70 -0.17
C ASN A 65 12.46 2.63 1.13
N LEU A 66 12.37 1.44 1.73
CA LEU A 66 11.61 1.22 2.96
C LEU A 66 12.06 2.10 4.14
N VAL A 67 13.31 2.56 4.13
CA VAL A 67 13.82 3.47 5.17
C VAL A 67 13.08 4.80 5.17
N GLU A 68 12.59 5.27 4.01
CA GLU A 68 11.84 6.54 3.88
C GLU A 68 10.55 6.57 4.71
N LEU A 69 10.00 5.41 5.08
CA LEU A 69 8.84 5.32 5.97
C LEU A 69 9.08 5.98 7.34
N ARG A 70 10.35 6.11 7.77
CA ARG A 70 10.71 6.80 9.03
C ARG A 70 10.44 8.31 9.01
N CYS A 71 10.24 8.89 7.83
CA CYS A 71 10.02 10.32 7.63
C CYS A 71 8.55 10.68 7.75
N LEU A 72 7.66 9.70 7.91
CA LEU A 72 6.23 9.89 8.04
C LEU A 72 5.83 10.13 9.49
N ASP A 73 4.79 10.93 9.66
CA ASP A 73 4.02 10.96 10.89
C ASP A 73 3.44 9.57 11.17
N PHE A 74 3.28 9.25 12.46
CA PHE A 74 2.94 7.89 12.89
C PHE A 74 1.64 7.36 12.27
N ASP A 75 0.62 8.21 12.16
CA ASP A 75 -0.67 7.82 11.58
C ASP A 75 -0.56 7.48 10.08
N LEU A 76 0.33 8.18 9.35
CA LEU A 76 0.59 7.90 7.93
C LEU A 76 1.39 6.62 7.74
N PHE A 77 2.31 6.33 8.67
CA PHE A 77 2.98 5.04 8.71
C PHE A 77 1.98 3.90 8.93
N ASP A 78 1.09 4.02 9.92
CA ASP A 78 0.05 3.01 10.20
C ASP A 78 -0.90 2.81 9.02
N ASP A 79 -1.21 3.88 8.28
CA ASP A 79 -1.97 3.79 7.04
C ASP A 79 -1.21 2.98 5.97
N CYS A 80 0.10 3.20 5.78
CA CYS A 80 0.91 2.39 4.86
C CYS A 80 0.88 0.90 5.24
N ILE A 81 0.99 0.58 6.54
CA ILE A 81 0.91 -0.80 7.02
C ILE A 81 -0.48 -1.40 6.77
N SER A 82 -1.54 -0.62 6.98
CA SER A 82 -2.92 -1.07 6.72
C SER A 82 -3.15 -1.37 5.23
N VAL A 83 -2.60 -0.54 4.33
CA VAL A 83 -2.62 -0.81 2.89
C VAL A 83 -1.85 -2.08 2.57
N LEU A 84 -0.64 -2.29 3.11
CA LEU A 84 0.14 -3.52 2.88
C LEU A 84 -0.59 -4.78 3.38
N LYS A 85 -1.25 -4.72 4.54
CA LYS A 85 -2.07 -5.84 5.05
C LYS A 85 -3.22 -6.18 4.10
N MET A 86 -3.88 -5.16 3.54
CA MET A 86 -4.91 -5.35 2.53
C MET A 86 -4.33 -5.92 1.23
N ASP A 87 -3.23 -5.37 0.74
CA ASP A 87 -2.66 -5.66 -0.58
C ASP A 87 -1.82 -6.95 -0.62
N TYR A 88 -1.49 -7.54 0.54
CA TYR A 88 -0.75 -8.81 0.65
C TYR A 88 -1.39 -9.96 -0.15
N GLN A 89 -2.73 -9.96 -0.28
CA GLN A 89 -3.47 -10.89 -1.11
C GLN A 89 -4.43 -10.07 -2.00
N PRO A 90 -3.94 -9.54 -3.13
CA PRO A 90 -4.70 -8.59 -3.92
C PRO A 90 -5.87 -9.29 -4.61
N GLU A 91 -7.05 -8.68 -4.51
CA GLU A 91 -8.28 -9.09 -5.22
C GLU A 91 -8.46 -8.28 -6.52
N VAL A 92 -7.94 -7.05 -6.51
CA VAL A 92 -7.93 -6.05 -7.58
C VAL A 92 -6.65 -5.25 -7.43
N ASP A 93 -6.23 -4.55 -8.48
CA ASP A 93 -5.06 -3.70 -8.40
C ASP A 93 -5.31 -2.53 -7.43
N VAL A 94 -4.27 -2.06 -6.72
CA VAL A 94 -4.40 -1.03 -5.68
C VAL A 94 -5.12 0.23 -6.18
N HIS A 95 -4.82 0.67 -7.40
CA HIS A 95 -5.41 1.86 -8.01
C HIS A 95 -6.88 1.68 -8.39
N GLU A 96 -7.35 0.45 -8.64
CA GLU A 96 -8.76 0.16 -8.97
C GLU A 96 -9.67 0.28 -7.75
N ARG A 97 -9.12 0.29 -6.53
CA ARG A 97 -9.88 0.54 -5.29
C ARG A 97 -10.26 2.01 -5.11
N ILE A 98 -9.75 2.90 -5.97
CA ILE A 98 -9.93 4.34 -5.90
C ILE A 98 -10.63 4.81 -7.17
N GLU A 99 -11.67 5.63 -7.00
CA GLU A 99 -12.35 6.26 -8.13
C GLU A 99 -11.37 7.14 -8.92
N ASN A 100 -11.33 6.97 -10.24
CA ASN A 100 -10.35 7.59 -11.14
C ASN A 100 -8.88 7.26 -10.81
N GLY A 101 -8.61 6.13 -10.15
CA GLY A 101 -7.27 5.77 -9.68
C GLY A 101 -6.19 5.73 -10.76
N SER A 102 -6.48 5.25 -11.97
CA SER A 102 -5.47 5.24 -13.06
C SER A 102 -4.98 6.66 -13.39
N ALA A 103 -5.88 7.64 -13.44
CA ALA A 103 -5.52 9.03 -13.71
C ALA A 103 -4.73 9.65 -12.55
N ILE A 104 -5.11 9.32 -11.31
CA ILE A 104 -4.39 9.77 -10.11
C ILE A 104 -2.96 9.23 -10.11
N TRP A 105 -2.77 7.93 -10.36
CA TRP A 105 -1.43 7.31 -10.36
C TRP A 105 -0.54 7.85 -11.49
N GLU A 106 -1.09 8.10 -12.68
CA GLU A 106 -0.32 8.73 -13.76
C GLU A 106 0.03 10.20 -13.45
N SER A 107 -0.85 10.93 -12.75
CA SER A 107 -0.56 12.27 -12.26
C SER A 107 0.58 12.25 -11.22
N LEU A 108 0.51 11.35 -10.24
CA LEU A 108 1.58 11.16 -9.24
C LEU A 108 2.90 10.78 -9.92
N ALA A 109 2.86 9.86 -10.88
CA ALA A 109 4.03 9.47 -11.64
C ALA A 109 4.64 10.66 -12.38
N THR A 110 3.82 11.53 -12.97
CA THR A 110 4.31 12.73 -13.68
C THR A 110 4.91 13.75 -12.72
N GLN A 111 4.26 13.97 -11.59
CA GLN A 111 4.69 14.94 -10.57
C GLN A 111 6.04 14.55 -9.97
N TRP A 112 6.21 13.28 -9.60
CA TRP A 112 7.36 12.82 -8.82
C TRP A 112 8.50 12.22 -9.64
N LYS A 113 8.28 11.84 -10.91
CA LYS A 113 9.34 11.38 -11.84
C LYS A 113 10.40 12.45 -12.13
N ASN A 114 10.08 13.73 -11.92
CA ASN A 114 11.04 14.83 -12.08
C ASN A 114 12.06 14.94 -10.93
N ASN A 115 11.83 14.25 -9.81
CA ASN A 115 12.68 14.38 -8.62
C ASN A 115 13.74 13.26 -8.51
N GLU A 116 13.68 12.20 -9.34
CA GLU A 116 14.69 11.14 -9.37
C GLU A 116 16.00 11.60 -10.03
N THR A 117 15.96 12.61 -10.91
CA THR A 117 17.16 13.11 -11.61
C THR A 117 18.16 13.86 -10.73
N GLU A 118 17.84 14.16 -9.47
CA GLU A 118 18.74 14.87 -8.55
C GLU A 118 19.48 13.94 -7.57
N ASN A 119 19.02 12.71 -7.35
CA ASN A 119 19.58 11.84 -6.30
C ASN A 119 20.66 10.86 -6.78
N ASP A 120 21.04 10.95 -8.06
CA ASP A 120 22.14 10.18 -8.69
C ASP A 120 23.43 11.02 -8.86
N ARG A 121 23.58 12.12 -8.11
CA ARG A 121 24.80 12.95 -8.08
C ARG A 121 25.46 13.01 -6.71
#